data_AF-A0A9P7K2D4-F1
#
_entry.id   AF-A0A9P7K2D4-F1
#
_cell.length_a   1.000
_cell.length_b   1.000
_cell.length_c   1.000
_cell.angle_alpha   90.00
_cell.angle_beta   90.00
_cell.angle_gamma   90.00
#
_symmetry.space_group_name_H-M   'P 1'
#
loop_
_entity.id
_entity.type
_entity.pdbx_description
1 polymer ?
#
loop_
_entity_poly.entity_id
_entity_poly.type
_entity_poly.pdbx_seq_one_letter_code
_entity_poly.pdbx_strand_id
1 'polypeptide(L)' 'MIFRIPRLIEHISSIMTLEEGDLILTGTPEGVGPVVAGDKVECALADADGKQLASLEFTATARQGGYEFHG' A
#
# COMPACT_ATOMS: atom_id res chain seq x y z
N MET A 1 -3.57 2.90 13.03
CA MET A 1 -4.62 2.02 12.48
C MET A 1 -5.93 2.27 13.21
N ILE A 2 -7.02 2.55 12.49
CA ILE A 2 -8.35 2.77 13.07
C ILE A 2 -9.00 1.44 13.48
N PHE A 3 -8.76 0.38 12.69
CA PHE A 3 -9.29 -0.97 12.92
C PHE A 3 -8.15 -1.97 13.05
N ARG A 4 -8.29 -2.94 13.96
CA ARG A 4 -7.32 -4.03 14.13
C ARG A 4 -7.52 -5.11 13.06
N ILE A 5 -6.47 -5.87 12.78
CA ILE A 5 -6.47 -6.94 11.76
C ILE A 5 -7.66 -7.91 11.88
N PRO A 6 -8.03 -8.44 13.08
CA PRO A 6 -9.16 -9.36 13.17
C PRO A 6 -10.50 -8.75 12.72
N ARG A 7 -10.72 -7.45 12.99
CA ARG A 7 -11.92 -6.73 12.55
C ARG A 7 -11.95 -6.56 11.03
N LEU A 8 -10.79 -6.31 10.40
CA LEU A 8 -10.71 -6.19 8.94
C LEU A 8 -11.08 -7.52 8.27
N ILE A 9 -10.52 -8.63 8.76
CA ILE A 9 -10.81 -9.97 8.24
C ILE A 9 -12.31 -10.30 8.39
N GLU A 10 -12.86 -10.12 9.59
CA GLU A 10 -14.28 -10.33 9.88
C GLU A 10 -15.16 -9.53 8.91
N HIS A 11 -14.96 -8.21 8.83
CA HIS A 11 -15.80 -7.33 8.04
C HIS A 11 -15.76 -7.70 6.55
N ILE A 12 -14.56 -7.90 5.97
CA ILE A 12 -14.42 -8.26 4.56
C ILE A 12 -15.08 -9.61 4.28
N SER A 13 -14.86 -10.60 5.15
CA SER A 13 -15.41 -11.96 5.00
C SER A 13 -16.94 -12.02 5.05
N SER A 14 -17.58 -11.02 5.66
CA SER A 14 -19.05 -10.90 5.69
C SER A 14 -19.64 -10.38 4.37
N ILE A 15 -18.83 -9.76 3.51
CA ILE A 15 -19.24 -9.13 2.24
C ILE A 15 -18.82 -10.00 1.05
N MET A 16 -17.62 -10.57 1.09
CA MET A 16 -17.07 -11.46 0.06
C MET A 16 -16.23 -12.57 0.68
N THR A 17 -16.16 -13.71 0.00
CA THR A 17 -15.30 -14.82 0.43
C THR A 17 -13.83 -14.41 0.34
N LEU A 18 -13.05 -14.75 1.38
CA LEU A 18 -11.59 -14.66 1.36
C LEU A 18 -11.02 -16.03 1.03
N GLU A 19 -10.13 -16.08 0.05
CA GLU A 19 -9.48 -17.29 -0.41
C GLU A 19 -7.99 -17.31 -0.01
N GLU A 20 -7.39 -18.49 -0.07
CA GLU A 20 -5.95 -18.62 0.17
C GLU A 20 -5.15 -17.80 -0.86
N GLY A 21 -4.22 -16.99 -0.36
CA GLY A 21 -3.37 -16.13 -1.18
C GLY A 21 -3.90 -14.70 -1.36
N ASP A 22 -5.10 -14.38 -0.86
CA ASP A 22 -5.63 -13.02 -0.92
C ASP A 22 -4.78 -12.01 -0.15
N LEU A 23 -4.65 -10.81 -0.73
CA LEU A 23 -3.87 -9.70 -0.16
C LEU A 23 -4.81 -8.62 0.37
N ILE A 24 -4.74 -8.38 1.69
CA ILE A 24 -5.50 -7.31 2.36
C ILE A 24 -4.59 -6.12 2.63
N LEU A 25 -4.86 -4.97 2.01
CA LEU A 25 -4.18 -3.72 2.28
C LEU A 25 -4.82 -3.00 3.49
N THR A 26 -4.09 -2.87 4.58
CA THR A 26 -4.63 -2.45 5.90
C THR A 26 -4.70 -0.93 6.10
N GLY A 27 -4.48 -0.16 5.03
CA GLY A 27 -4.43 1.30 5.04
C GLY A 27 -3.03 1.87 5.32
N THR A 28 -2.91 3.19 5.13
CA THR A 28 -1.69 3.98 5.35
C THR A 28 -1.90 4.96 6.52
N PRO A 29 -0.85 5.35 7.26
CA PRO A 29 -0.89 6.53 8.10
C PRO A 29 -1.21 7.80 7.29
N GLU A 30 -1.47 8.89 8.01
CA GLU A 30 -1.58 10.22 7.41
C GLU A 30 -0.26 10.66 6.74
N GLY A 31 -0.33 11.69 5.89
CA GLY A 31 0.84 12.24 5.19
C GLY A 31 0.99 11.80 3.74
N VAL A 32 -0.08 11.31 3.10
CA VAL A 32 -0.08 11.04 1.66
C VAL A 32 0.16 12.33 0.85
N GLY A 33 0.99 12.23 -0.19
CA GLY A 33 1.35 13.34 -1.07
C GLY A 33 1.50 12.88 -2.53
N PRO A 34 1.64 13.83 -3.47
CA PRO A 34 1.81 13.51 -4.88
C PRO A 34 3.16 12.82 -5.14
N VAL A 35 3.18 11.94 -6.14
CA VAL A 35 4.38 11.32 -6.69
C VAL A 35 4.46 11.68 -8.16
N VAL A 36 5.57 12.26 -8.59
CA VAL A 36 5.80 12.69 -9.98
C VAL A 36 6.98 11.96 -10.60
N ALA A 37 7.08 12.01 -11.93
CA ALA A 37 8.19 11.37 -12.63
C ALA A 37 9.54 11.98 -12.20
N GLY A 38 10.49 11.11 -11.87
CA GLY A 38 11.79 11.46 -11.33
C GLY A 38 11.92 11.28 -9.81
N ASP A 39 10.81 11.14 -9.09
CA ASP A 39 10.85 10.94 -7.63
C ASP A 39 11.46 9.58 -7.27
N LYS A 40 12.31 9.58 -6.25
CA LYS A 40 12.78 8.36 -5.60
C LYS A 40 11.92 8.08 -4.39
N VAL A 41 11.26 6.93 -4.40
CA VAL A 41 10.36 6.49 -3.33
C VAL A 41 11.05 5.39 -2.55
N GLU A 42 11.17 5.61 -1.24
CA GLU A 42 11.71 4.65 -0.28
C GLU A 42 10.63 4.33 0.75
N CYS A 43 10.44 3.05 1.03
CA CYS A 43 9.48 2.57 2.02
C CYS A 43 10.08 1.39 2.79
N ALA A 44 9.73 1.26 4.06
CA ALA A 44 10.15 0.14 4.89
C ALA A 44 9.01 -0.35 5.80
N LEU A 45 9.08 -1.62 6.15
CA LEU A 45 8.25 -2.25 7.18
C LEU A 45 9.16 -2.65 8.34
N ALA A 46 8.75 -2.35 9.56
CA ALA A 46 9.44 -2.74 10.78
C ALA A 46 8.48 -3.42 11.77
N ASP A 47 9.03 -4.24 12.66
CA ASP A 47 8.27 -4.81 13.78
C ASP A 47 8.15 -3.83 14.96
N ALA A 48 7.51 -4.28 16.05
CA ALA A 48 7.29 -3.48 17.25
C ALA A 48 8.58 -3.10 17.99
N ASP A 49 9.66 -3.87 17.79
CA ASP A 49 10.97 -3.62 18.39
C ASP A 49 11.86 -2.74 17.49
N GLY A 50 11.32 -2.30 16.33
CA GLY A 50 12.01 -1.43 15.38
C GLY A 50 12.94 -2.18 14.42
N LYS A 51 12.92 -3.51 14.40
CA LYS A 51 13.70 -4.29 13.44
C LYS A 51 13.03 -4.23 12.07
N GLN A 52 13.80 -3.85 11.05
CA GLN A 52 13.33 -3.81 9.67
C GLN A 52 13.05 -5.23 9.15
N LEU A 53 11.83 -5.43 8.63
CA LEU A 53 11.32 -6.67 8.08
C LEU A 53 11.40 -6.69 6.55
N ALA A 54 11.15 -5.54 5.91
CA ALA A 54 11.19 -5.40 4.47
C ALA A 54 11.47 -3.94 4.07
N SER A 55 11.97 -3.74 2.86
CA SER A 55 12.12 -2.42 2.25
C SER A 55 11.84 -2.47 0.75
N LEU A 56 11.39 -1.35 0.22
CA LEU A 56 11.11 -1.13 -1.18
C LEU A 56 11.70 0.22 -1.57
N GLU A 57 12.51 0.23 -2.62
CA GLU A 57 13.00 1.45 -3.26
C GLU A 57 12.68 1.39 -4.75
N PHE A 58 12.09 2.46 -5.28
CA PHE A 58 11.86 2.58 -6.72
C PHE A 58 11.90 4.04 -7.17
N THR A 59 12.18 4.24 -8.46
CA THR A 59 12.09 5.56 -9.08
C THR A 59 10.78 5.65 -9.86
N ALA A 60 10.00 6.69 -9.60
CA ALA A 60 8.80 6.99 -10.34
C ALA A 60 9.17 7.42 -11.77
N THR A 61 8.63 6.74 -12.77
CA THR A 61 8.87 7.06 -14.19
C THR A 61 7.57 7.48 -14.85
N ALA A 62 7.66 8.40 -15.82
CA ALA A 62 6.52 8.71 -16.66
C ALA A 62 6.05 7.44 -17.41
N ARG A 63 4.73 7.25 -17.49
CA ARG A 63 4.13 6.17 -18.26
C ARG A 63 4.56 6.29 -19.72
N GLN A 64 5.05 5.20 -20.32
CA GLN A 64 5.38 5.17 -21.74
C GLN A 64 4.15 4.76 -22.55
N GLY A 65 3.53 5.74 -23.23
CA GLY A 65 2.44 5.55 -24.19
C GLY A 65 1.05 5.23 -23.62
N GLY A 66 0.07 5.22 -24.52
CA GLY A 66 -1.27 4.63 -24.33
C GLY A 66 -2.35 5.53 -23.73
N TYR A 67 -2.05 6.34 -22.72
CA TYR A 67 -3.06 7.12 -22.00
C TYR A 67 -2.54 8.49 -21.56
N GLU A 68 -3.27 9.54 -21.93
CA GLU A 68 -3.13 10.88 -21.37
C GLU A 68 -4.45 11.28 -20.70
N PHE A 69 -4.37 11.73 -19.45
CA PHE A 69 -5.53 12.26 -18.76
C PHE A 69 -5.73 13.72 -19.19
N HIS A 70 -6.84 14.00 -19.86
CA HIS A 70 -7.30 15.36 -20.14
C HIS A 70 -8.49 15.64 -19.21
N GLY A 71 -8.22 16.37 -18.14
CA GLY A 71 -9.22 16.88 -17.20
C GLY A 71 -9.65 18.30 -17.51
#